data_AF-A0A4Y1RT43-F1
#
_entry.id   AF-A0A4Y1RT43-F1
#
_cell.length_a   1.000
_cell.length_b   1.000
_cell.length_c   1.000
_cell.angle_alpha   90.00
_cell.angle_beta   90.00
_cell.angle_gamma   90.00
#
_symmetry.space_group_name_H-M   'P 1'
#
loop_
_entity.id
_entity.type
_entity.pdbx_description
1 polymer ?
#
loop_
_entity_poly.entity_id
_entity_poly.type
_entity_poly.pdbx_seq_one_letter_code
_entity_poly.pdbx_strand_id
1 'polypeptide(L)'
;MAKNRPIDTKGKKGYKVLVLNEVDKLSREAQHSLRRTMEKYSAYCRLILCCNSSSKVTEAIRSRCLNVRINAPTEEQIMKVLEFIGKKEGLQLPSGFAARIAEKSNRSLRRAILSLETCHVQQLSSIVLLIDHQLHQAVLFLLFLLCTMYPFTSKQAIPPMDWEEYVSEIASDVMKEQSPK
;
A
#
# COMPACT_ATOMS: atom_id res chain seq x y z
N MET A 1 33.58 -3.24 20.03
CA MET A 1 32.43 -2.61 19.32
C MET A 1 31.20 -2.72 20.21
N ALA A 2 30.76 -1.61 20.78
CA ALA A 2 29.58 -1.55 21.65
C ALA A 2 28.32 -1.88 20.84
N LYS A 3 27.69 -3.02 21.15
CA LYS A 3 26.41 -3.44 20.57
C LYS A 3 25.28 -2.79 21.37
N ASN A 4 25.01 -1.51 21.11
CA ASN A 4 23.90 -0.82 21.76
C ASN A 4 22.58 -1.45 21.29
N ARG A 5 21.91 -2.15 22.21
CA ARG A 5 20.56 -2.66 22.02
C ARG A 5 19.63 -1.44 22.04
N PRO A 6 18.78 -1.19 21.04
CA PRO A 6 17.79 -0.14 21.15
C PRO A 6 16.87 -0.49 22.33
N ILE A 7 16.99 0.29 23.39
CA ILE A 7 16.12 0.21 24.56
C ILE A 7 14.90 1.06 24.18
N ASP A 8 13.71 0.46 24.21
CA ASP A 8 12.46 1.21 24.09
C ASP A 8 12.39 2.24 25.22
N THR A 9 11.72 3.38 25.04
CA THR A 9 11.63 4.48 26.03
C THR A 9 11.07 4.01 27.39
N LYS A 10 10.49 2.80 27.45
CA LYS A 10 9.97 2.13 28.65
C LYS A 10 10.90 1.05 29.25
N GLY A 11 12.16 0.94 28.85
CA GLY A 11 13.13 0.01 29.45
C GLY A 11 12.90 -1.47 29.12
N LYS A 12 11.93 -1.80 28.26
CA LYS A 12 11.71 -3.16 27.76
C LYS A 12 12.65 -3.42 26.58
N LYS A 13 13.20 -4.64 26.49
CA LYS A 13 13.96 -5.12 25.33
C LYS A 13 13.01 -5.20 24.12
N GLY A 14 12.87 -4.10 23.41
CA GLY A 14 12.05 -4.01 22.19
C GLY A 14 12.78 -4.65 21.00
N TYR A 15 12.01 -5.29 20.13
CA TYR A 15 12.48 -5.70 18.81
C TYR A 15 11.91 -4.73 17.77
N LYS A 16 12.73 -4.29 16.82
CA LYS A 16 12.22 -3.57 15.64
C LYS A 16 11.64 -4.60 14.66
N VAL A 17 10.53 -4.28 14.01
CA VAL A 17 9.95 -5.14 12.96
C VAL A 17 10.18 -4.48 11.62
N LEU A 18 10.77 -5.20 10.67
CA LEU A 18 10.97 -4.75 9.30
C LEU A 18 10.12 -5.59 8.35
N VAL A 19 9.24 -4.95 7.61
CA VAL A 19 8.42 -5.60 6.57
C VAL A 19 9.05 -5.33 5.22
N LEU A 20 9.47 -6.38 4.52
CA LEU A 20 9.99 -6.31 3.16
C LEU A 20 8.95 -6.90 2.22
N ASN A 21 8.50 -6.09 1.27
CA ASN A 21 7.56 -6.52 0.25
C ASN A 21 8.28 -6.99 -1.02
N GLU A 22 7.66 -7.89 -1.77
CA GLU A 22 8.12 -8.38 -3.07
C GLU A 22 9.57 -8.94 -3.05
N VAL A 23 9.91 -9.69 -2.01
CA VAL A 23 11.26 -10.28 -1.83
C VAL A 23 11.65 -11.20 -2.98
N ASP A 24 10.68 -11.76 -3.70
CA ASP A 24 10.89 -12.57 -4.89
C ASP A 24 11.43 -11.80 -6.10
N LYS A 25 11.37 -10.46 -6.10
CA LYS A 25 11.98 -9.60 -7.12
C LYS A 25 13.45 -9.27 -6.85
N LEU A 26 13.96 -9.59 -5.65
CA LEU A 26 15.36 -9.33 -5.31
C LEU A 26 16.30 -10.27 -6.06
N SER A 27 17.46 -9.75 -6.47
CA SER A 27 18.54 -10.55 -7.06
C SER A 27 19.06 -11.60 -6.07
N ARG A 28 19.74 -12.64 -6.57
CA ARG A 28 20.25 -13.72 -5.72
C ARG A 28 21.32 -13.22 -4.75
N GLU A 29 22.13 -12.27 -5.19
CA GLU A 29 23.18 -11.60 -4.40
C GLU A 29 22.57 -10.76 -3.28
N ALA A 30 21.47 -10.06 -3.57
CA ALA A 30 20.72 -9.29 -2.59
C ALA A 30 20.06 -10.21 -1.54
N GLN A 31 19.47 -11.33 -1.97
CA GLN A 31 18.92 -12.33 -1.05
C GLN A 31 20.00 -12.95 -0.15
N HIS A 32 21.18 -13.24 -0.69
CA HIS A 32 22.30 -13.75 0.10
C HIS A 32 22.81 -12.73 1.13
N SER A 33 22.85 -11.46 0.75
CA SER A 33 23.19 -10.36 1.66
C SER A 33 22.14 -10.18 2.74
N LEU A 34 20.86 -10.25 2.38
CA LEU A 34 19.72 -10.19 3.31
C LEU A 34 19.82 -11.31 4.35
N ARG A 35 20.12 -12.55 3.94
CA ARG A 35 20.34 -13.67 4.85
C ARG A 35 21.41 -13.36 5.90
N ARG A 36 22.57 -12.81 5.49
CA ARG A 36 23.64 -12.43 6.42
C ARG A 36 23.17 -11.38 7.44
N THR A 37 22.40 -10.40 6.98
CA THR A 37 21.81 -9.35 7.83
C THR A 37 20.80 -9.94 8.82
N MET A 38 19.94 -10.87 8.38
CA MET A 38 18.98 -11.57 9.23
C MET A 38 19.68 -12.33 10.36
N GLU A 39 20.77 -13.06 10.05
CA GLU A 39 21.54 -13.79 11.04
C GLU A 39 22.23 -12.84 12.03
N LYS A 40 22.90 -11.80 11.54
CA LYS A 40 23.67 -10.84 12.34
C LYS A 40 22.80 -10.01 13.30
N TYR A 41 21.59 -9.65 12.88
CA TYR A 41 20.70 -8.75 13.64
C TYR A 41 19.43 -9.42 14.19
N SER A 42 19.36 -10.75 14.20
CA SER A 42 18.25 -11.55 14.72
C SER A 42 17.83 -11.20 16.17
N ALA A 43 18.78 -10.75 16.99
CA ALA A 43 18.53 -10.35 18.37
C ALA A 43 17.88 -8.96 18.53
N TYR A 44 17.86 -8.14 17.48
CA TYR A 44 17.41 -6.74 17.52
C TYR A 44 16.24 -6.46 16.58
N CYS A 45 16.15 -7.19 15.47
CA CYS A 45 15.16 -6.99 14.43
C CYS A 45 14.45 -8.30 14.07
N ARG A 46 13.14 -8.25 13.90
CA ARG A 46 12.31 -9.32 13.32
C ARG A 46 11.93 -8.90 11.91
N LEU A 47 12.10 -9.79 10.94
CA LEU A 47 11.73 -9.51 9.55
C LEU A 47 10.45 -10.25 9.17
N ILE A 48 9.56 -9.56 8.46
CA ILE A 48 8.41 -10.14 7.77
C ILE A 48 8.68 -10.00 6.28
N LEU A 49 8.77 -11.13 5.59
CA LEU A 49 9.08 -11.19 4.17
C LEU A 49 7.81 -11.56 3.40
N CYS A 50 7.29 -10.61 2.62
CA CYS A 50 6.16 -10.85 1.73
C CYS A 50 6.69 -11.22 0.35
N CYS A 51 6.18 -12.32 -0.21
CA CYS A 51 6.52 -12.78 -1.55
C CYS A 51 5.30 -13.41 -2.23
N ASN A 52 5.19 -13.27 -3.55
CA ASN A 52 4.10 -13.89 -4.30
C ASN A 52 4.42 -15.34 -4.67
N SER A 53 5.70 -15.63 -4.94
CA SER A 53 6.18 -16.95 -5.34
C SER A 53 7.30 -17.42 -4.43
N SER A 54 6.99 -18.35 -3.52
CA SER A 54 7.97 -18.91 -2.58
C SER A 54 9.13 -19.62 -3.28
N SER A 55 8.91 -20.20 -4.47
CA SER A 55 9.94 -20.87 -5.28
C SER A 55 11.09 -19.96 -5.72
N LYS A 56 10.85 -18.65 -5.85
CA LYS A 56 11.87 -17.66 -6.23
C LYS A 56 12.75 -17.23 -5.05
N VAL A 57 12.31 -17.50 -3.82
CA VAL A 57 13.06 -17.22 -2.60
C VAL A 57 14.04 -18.36 -2.35
N THR A 58 15.30 -18.02 -2.10
CA THR A 58 16.36 -19.00 -1.79
C THR A 58 16.03 -19.85 -0.56
N GLU A 59 16.40 -21.14 -0.59
CA GLU A 59 16.18 -22.08 0.52
C GLU A 59 16.86 -21.62 1.82
N ALA A 60 17.96 -20.86 1.70
CA ALA A 60 18.68 -20.33 2.85
C ALA A 60 17.85 -19.30 3.65
N ILE A 61 17.00 -18.52 2.99
CA ILE A 61 16.05 -17.62 3.67
C ILE A 61 14.86 -18.45 4.20
N ARG A 62 14.32 -19.36 3.38
CA ARG A 62 13.14 -20.16 3.71
C ARG A 62 13.32 -20.99 4.99
N SER A 63 14.46 -21.65 5.13
CA SER A 63 14.83 -22.45 6.31
C SER A 63 14.95 -21.65 7.61
N ARG A 64 15.05 -20.31 7.55
CA ARG A 64 15.18 -19.42 8.73
C ARG A 64 13.88 -18.71 9.10
N CYS A 65 12.88 -18.78 8.23
CA CYS A 65 11.62 -18.09 8.38
C CYS A 65 10.49 -19.09 8.64
N LEU A 66 9.49 -18.67 9.41
CA LEU A 66 8.22 -19.39 9.45
C LEU A 66 7.48 -19.14 8.11
N ASN A 67 7.28 -20.20 7.33
CA ASN A 67 6.58 -20.10 6.07
C ASN A 67 5.06 -20.13 6.29
N VAL A 68 4.40 -18.98 6.15
CA VAL A 68 2.94 -18.85 6.22
C VAL A 68 2.39 -18.74 4.81
N ARG A 69 1.64 -19.76 4.38
CA ARG A 69 1.01 -19.77 3.05
C ARG A 69 -0.43 -19.25 3.15
N ILE A 70 -0.68 -18.11 2.51
CA ILE A 70 -2.03 -17.55 2.37
C ILE A 70 -2.61 -18.05 1.04
N ASN A 71 -3.66 -18.85 1.12
CA ASN A 71 -4.34 -19.35 -0.08
C ASN A 71 -5.30 -18.30 -0.64
N ALA A 72 -5.50 -18.33 -1.95
CA ALA A 72 -6.49 -17.48 -2.60
C ALA A 72 -7.90 -17.80 -2.07
N PRO A 73 -8.71 -16.77 -1.75
CA PRO A 73 -10.05 -16.95 -1.23
C PRO A 73 -10.92 -17.73 -2.20
N THR A 74 -11.90 -18.44 -1.66
CA THR A 74 -12.94 -19.12 -2.45
C THR A 74 -13.96 -18.10 -2.96
N GLU A 75 -14.69 -18.43 -4.02
CA GLU A 75 -15.71 -17.55 -4.58
C GLU A 75 -16.80 -17.23 -3.55
N GLU A 76 -17.19 -18.21 -2.74
CA GLU A 76 -18.11 -18.02 -1.62
C GLU A 76 -17.61 -17.01 -0.58
N GLN A 77 -16.32 -17.05 -0.25
CA GLN A 77 -15.72 -16.07 0.66
C GLN A 77 -15.71 -14.67 0.05
N ILE A 78 -15.43 -14.56 -1.26
CA ILE A 78 -15.48 -13.29 -1.98
C ILE A 78 -16.90 -12.73 -1.96
N MET A 79 -17.92 -13.55 -2.24
CA MET A 79 -19.32 -13.14 -2.17
C MET A 79 -19.69 -12.61 -0.79
N LYS A 80 -19.34 -13.34 0.29
CA LYS A 80 -19.59 -12.89 1.67
C LYS A 80 -18.95 -11.53 1.97
N VAL A 81 -17.73 -11.30 1.50
CA VAL A 81 -17.04 -10.01 1.67
C VAL A 81 -17.72 -8.90 0.86
N LEU A 82 -18.13 -9.17 -0.38
CA LEU A 82 -18.84 -8.20 -1.22
C LEU A 82 -20.21 -7.83 -0.63
N GLU A 83 -20.96 -8.81 -0.11
CA GLU A 83 -22.23 -8.56 0.58
C GLU A 83 -22.03 -7.77 1.87
N PHE A 84 -20.97 -8.07 2.63
CA PHE A 84 -20.62 -7.30 3.83
C PHE A 84 -20.30 -5.85 3.51
N ILE A 85 -19.50 -5.60 2.46
CA ILE A 85 -19.18 -4.25 1.99
C ILE A 85 -20.45 -3.56 1.49
N GLY A 86 -21.27 -4.22 0.68
CA GLY A 86 -22.52 -3.66 0.17
C GLY A 86 -23.48 -3.23 1.29
N LYS A 87 -23.64 -4.04 2.33
CA LYS A 87 -24.44 -3.68 3.52
C LYS A 87 -23.87 -2.48 4.26
N LYS A 88 -22.55 -2.41 4.41
CA LYS A 88 -21.87 -1.32 5.13
C LYS A 88 -21.97 0.02 4.38
N GLU A 89 -21.87 -0.03 3.06
CA GLU A 89 -21.97 1.15 2.17
C GLU A 89 -23.44 1.50 1.83
N GLY A 90 -24.43 0.74 2.32
CA GLY A 90 -25.85 0.97 2.02
C GLY A 90 -26.25 0.69 0.57
N LEU A 91 -25.46 -0.11 -0.15
CA LEU A 91 -25.68 -0.45 -1.55
C LEU A 91 -26.68 -1.60 -1.69
N GLN A 92 -27.72 -1.39 -2.51
CA GLN A 92 -28.61 -2.47 -2.92
C GLN A 92 -27.97 -3.27 -4.05
N LEU A 93 -27.30 -4.36 -3.71
CA LEU A 93 -26.71 -5.28 -4.69
C LEU A 93 -27.79 -6.21 -5.26
N PRO A 94 -27.99 -6.26 -6.59
CA PRO A 94 -28.94 -7.19 -7.19
C PRO A 94 -28.48 -8.64 -6.99
N SER A 95 -29.45 -9.55 -6.86
CA SER A 95 -29.20 -10.98 -6.65
C SER A 95 -28.32 -11.56 -7.76
N GLY A 96 -27.23 -12.22 -7.39
CA GLY A 96 -26.26 -12.82 -8.33
C GLY A 96 -25.19 -11.87 -8.87
N PHE A 97 -25.24 -10.57 -8.56
CA PHE A 97 -24.19 -9.62 -8.97
C PHE A 97 -22.85 -9.90 -8.29
N ALA A 98 -22.88 -10.19 -6.99
CA ALA A 98 -21.69 -10.59 -6.23
C ALA A 98 -21.04 -11.86 -6.80
N ALA A 99 -21.86 -12.84 -7.26
CA ALA A 99 -21.37 -14.06 -7.89
C ALA A 99 -20.64 -13.77 -9.22
N ARG A 100 -21.23 -12.91 -10.07
CA ARG A 100 -20.60 -12.49 -11.34
C ARG A 100 -19.28 -11.75 -11.12
N ILE A 101 -19.20 -10.90 -10.09
CA ILE A 101 -17.95 -10.24 -9.73
C ILE A 101 -16.93 -11.26 -9.22
N ALA A 102 -17.34 -12.19 -8.36
CA ALA A 102 -16.46 -13.22 -7.83
C ALA A 102 -15.83 -14.07 -8.95
N GLU A 103 -16.64 -14.50 -9.92
CA GLU A 103 -16.21 -15.23 -11.12
C GLU A 103 -15.20 -14.40 -11.95
N LYS A 104 -15.54 -13.14 -12.28
CA LYS A 104 -14.66 -12.25 -13.07
C LYS A 104 -13.36 -11.87 -12.36
N SER A 105 -13.31 -11.98 -11.03
CA SER A 105 -12.19 -11.52 -10.23
C SER A 105 -11.01 -12.49 -10.19
N ASN A 106 -11.15 -13.68 -10.78
CA ASN A 106 -10.10 -14.72 -10.80
C ASN A 106 -9.53 -14.99 -9.39
N ARG A 107 -10.41 -15.13 -8.39
CA ARG A 107 -10.07 -15.36 -6.97
C ARG A 107 -9.19 -14.28 -6.32
N SER A 108 -9.20 -13.05 -6.84
CA SER A 108 -8.56 -11.89 -6.22
C SER A 108 -9.58 -10.98 -5.54
N LEU A 109 -9.51 -10.89 -4.20
CA LEU A 109 -10.36 -9.98 -3.42
C LEU A 109 -10.16 -8.52 -3.82
N ARG A 110 -8.90 -8.10 -4.03
CA ARG A 110 -8.59 -6.72 -4.44
C ARG A 110 -9.29 -6.38 -5.75
N ARG A 111 -9.25 -7.29 -6.72
CA ARG A 111 -9.92 -7.09 -8.01
C ARG A 111 -11.44 -7.09 -7.87
N ALA A 112 -11.99 -7.94 -7.00
CA ALA A 112 -13.43 -7.98 -6.73
C ALA A 112 -13.95 -6.66 -6.15
N ILE A 113 -13.25 -6.12 -5.15
CA ILE A 113 -13.61 -4.84 -4.50
C ILE A 113 -13.49 -3.69 -5.50
N LEU A 114 -12.38 -3.59 -6.23
CA LEU A 114 -12.21 -2.56 -7.25
C LEU A 114 -13.27 -2.66 -8.37
N SER A 115 -13.67 -3.87 -8.75
CA SER A 115 -14.75 -4.07 -9.74
C SER A 115 -16.10 -3.60 -9.19
N LEU A 116 -16.39 -3.89 -7.92
CA LEU A 116 -17.60 -3.42 -7.24
C LEU A 116 -17.65 -1.89 -7.18
N GLU A 117 -16.55 -1.25 -6.78
CA GLU A 117 -16.41 0.21 -6.72
C GLU A 117 -16.59 0.84 -8.11
N THR A 118 -15.94 0.26 -9.14
CA THR A 118 -16.06 0.75 -10.52
C THR A 118 -17.50 0.70 -11.02
N CYS A 119 -18.22 -0.40 -10.75
CA CYS A 119 -19.62 -0.51 -11.13
C CYS A 119 -20.52 0.50 -10.39
N HIS A 120 -20.23 0.77 -9.12
CA HIS A 120 -20.97 1.76 -8.35
C HIS A 120 -20.81 3.17 -8.93
N VAL A 121 -19.58 3.57 -9.25
CA VAL A 121 -19.28 4.86 -9.89
C VAL A 121 -19.95 4.97 -11.27
N GLN A 122 -19.97 3.88 -12.05
CA GLN A 122 -20.64 3.86 -13.34
C GLN A 122 -22.15 4.03 -13.24
N GLN A 123 -22.78 3.45 -12.21
CA GLN A 123 -24.22 3.56 -12.01
C GLN A 123 -24.63 4.98 -11.59
N LEU A 124 -23.77 5.68 -10.84
CA LEU A 124 -23.87 7.14 -10.62
C LEU A 124 -23.69 7.93 -11.93
N SER A 125 -22.80 7.49 -12.83
CA SER A 125 -22.61 8.13 -14.14
C SER A 125 -23.76 7.91 -15.12
N SER A 126 -24.61 6.88 -14.94
CA SER A 126 -25.82 6.72 -15.76
C SER A 126 -26.86 7.83 -15.55
N ILE A 127 -26.83 8.54 -14.41
CA ILE A 127 -27.62 9.78 -14.21
C ILE A 127 -27.01 10.96 -14.99
N VAL A 128 -25.69 10.97 -15.17
CA VAL A 128 -24.98 12.01 -15.92
C VAL A 128 -25.12 11.78 -17.45
N LEU A 129 -25.19 10.52 -17.89
CA LEU A 129 -25.24 10.18 -19.31
C LEU A 129 -26.50 10.63 -20.07
N LEU A 130 -27.58 11.04 -19.39
CA LEU A 130 -28.73 11.66 -20.07
C LEU A 130 -28.42 13.11 -20.51
N ILE A 131 -27.31 13.69 -20.02
CA ILE A 131 -26.80 15.01 -20.39
C ILE A 131 -25.61 14.89 -21.37
N ASP A 132 -25.02 13.69 -21.55
CA ASP A 132 -23.76 13.48 -22.27
C ASP A 132 -23.83 13.29 -23.78
N HIS A 133 -24.97 13.44 -24.46
CA HIS A 133 -24.92 13.48 -25.94
C HIS A 133 -24.12 14.70 -26.45
N GLN A 134 -23.78 15.66 -25.58
CA GLN A 134 -22.92 16.82 -25.91
C GLN A 134 -21.52 16.78 -25.25
N LEU A 135 -21.12 15.71 -24.54
CA LEU A 135 -19.87 15.72 -23.75
C LEU A 135 -18.72 14.90 -24.33
N HIS A 136 -18.87 14.26 -25.50
CA HIS A 136 -17.72 13.56 -26.09
C HIS A 136 -16.63 14.52 -26.58
N GLN A 137 -16.95 15.79 -26.79
CA GLN A 137 -15.95 16.84 -27.06
C GLN A 137 -15.41 17.49 -25.78
N ALA A 138 -16.13 17.38 -24.65
CA ALA A 138 -15.71 17.98 -23.39
C ALA A 138 -14.84 17.06 -22.54
N VAL A 139 -14.98 15.73 -22.57
CA VAL A 139 -14.16 14.83 -21.72
C VAL A 139 -12.68 14.81 -22.16
N LEU A 140 -12.40 14.94 -23.46
CA LEU A 140 -11.01 15.11 -23.93
C LEU A 140 -10.44 16.48 -23.50
N PHE A 141 -11.30 17.50 -23.42
CA PHE A 141 -10.94 18.83 -22.92
C PHE A 141 -10.82 18.84 -21.38
N LEU A 142 -11.62 18.04 -20.66
CA LEU A 142 -11.63 17.92 -19.20
C LEU A 142 -10.52 17.02 -18.68
N LEU A 143 -10.02 16.02 -19.42
CA LEU A 143 -8.82 15.29 -19.02
C LEU A 143 -7.56 16.18 -19.18
N PHE A 144 -7.58 17.11 -20.14
CA PHE A 144 -6.57 18.15 -20.31
C PHE A 144 -6.74 19.30 -19.29
N LEU A 145 -7.98 19.58 -18.83
CA LEU A 145 -8.30 20.59 -17.82
C LEU A 145 -8.26 20.10 -16.36
N LEU A 146 -8.51 18.83 -16.07
CA LEU A 146 -8.37 18.26 -14.71
C LEU A 146 -6.90 18.06 -14.33
N CYS A 147 -6.01 17.93 -15.32
CA CYS A 147 -4.57 18.02 -15.09
C CYS A 147 -4.11 19.47 -14.82
N THR A 148 -4.96 20.47 -15.09
CA THR A 148 -4.66 21.90 -14.87
C THR A 148 -5.55 22.59 -13.83
N MET A 149 -6.57 21.94 -13.27
CA MET A 149 -7.42 22.53 -12.23
C MET A 149 -7.95 21.50 -11.21
N TYR A 150 -7.11 21.17 -10.24
CA TYR A 150 -7.51 20.88 -8.85
C TYR A 150 -6.40 21.42 -7.92
N PRO A 151 -6.76 22.09 -6.82
CA PRO A 151 -6.63 23.55 -6.77
C PRO A 151 -5.30 23.99 -6.15
N PHE A 152 -4.51 24.74 -6.92
CA PHE A 152 -3.59 25.73 -6.38
C PHE A 152 -4.10 27.10 -6.81
N THR A 153 -4.63 27.87 -5.86
CA THR A 153 -4.81 29.31 -6.09
C THR A 153 -3.41 29.93 -6.07
N SER A 154 -3.09 30.84 -6.98
CA SER A 154 -1.75 31.46 -7.12
C SER A 154 -1.24 32.22 -5.87
N LYS A 155 -2.08 32.37 -4.84
CA LYS A 155 -1.74 32.95 -3.52
C LYS A 155 -1.98 32.01 -2.34
N GLN A 156 -2.16 30.72 -2.57
CA GLN A 156 -2.32 29.76 -1.49
C GLN A 156 -0.94 29.37 -0.95
N ALA A 157 -0.62 29.83 0.27
CA ALA A 157 0.56 29.36 0.98
C ALA A 157 0.41 27.86 1.24
N ILE A 158 1.30 27.06 0.66
CA ILE A 158 1.41 25.63 0.95
C ILE A 158 1.84 25.54 2.43
N PRO A 159 1.05 24.90 3.32
CA PRO A 159 1.56 24.61 4.65
C PRO A 159 2.76 23.68 4.48
N PRO A 160 3.94 24.00 5.06
CA PRO A 160 5.08 23.11 5.00
C PRO A 160 4.68 21.78 5.63
N MET A 161 5.04 20.69 4.98
CA MET A 161 4.72 19.35 5.48
C MET A 161 5.60 19.07 6.70
N ASP A 162 5.12 18.34 7.71
CA ASP A 162 5.85 18.11 8.99
C ASP A 162 7.33 17.67 8.83
N TRP A 163 7.65 16.99 7.72
CA TRP A 163 9.02 16.57 7.42
C TRP A 163 9.91 17.71 6.87
N GLU A 164 9.36 18.71 6.19
CA GLU A 164 10.08 19.90 5.73
C GLU A 164 10.44 20.81 6.91
N GLU A 165 9.52 20.96 7.88
CA GLU A 165 9.82 21.65 9.14
C GLU A 165 10.94 20.92 9.90
N TYR A 166 10.84 19.60 10.03
CA TYR A 166 11.88 18.78 10.67
C TYR A 166 13.24 18.88 9.96
N VAL A 167 13.28 18.87 8.62
CA VAL A 167 14.53 19.05 7.86
C VAL A 167 15.10 20.45 8.05
N SER A 168 14.24 21.48 8.13
CA SER A 168 14.67 22.86 8.38
C SER A 168 15.25 23.05 9.79
N GLU A 169 14.68 22.38 10.78
CA GLU A 169 15.13 22.41 12.17
C GLU A 169 16.50 21.74 12.31
N ILE A 170 16.65 20.54 11.73
CA ILE A 170 17.94 19.83 11.65
C ILE A 170 18.99 20.66 10.90
N ALA A 171 18.61 21.33 9.81
CA ALA A 171 19.53 22.20 9.07
C ALA A 171 19.96 23.44 9.89
N SER A 172 19.07 24.02 10.69
CA SER A 172 19.37 25.14 11.58
C SER A 172 20.33 24.75 12.69
N ASP A 173 20.12 23.58 13.30
CA ASP A 173 21.00 23.07 14.36
C ASP A 173 22.39 22.71 13.82
N VAL A 174 22.46 22.10 12.63
CA VAL A 174 23.74 21.82 11.96
C VAL A 174 24.47 23.12 11.60
N MET A 175 23.76 24.16 11.14
CA MET A 175 24.37 25.46 10.85
C MET A 175 24.87 26.18 12.11
N LYS A 176 24.16 26.06 13.24
CA LYS A 176 24.60 26.61 14.54
C LYS A 176 25.83 25.90 15.09
N GLU A 177 25.94 24.59 14.89
CA GLU A 177 27.12 23.82 15.30
C GLU A 177 28.36 24.08 14.42
N GLN A 178 28.16 24.48 13.16
CA GLN A 178 29.24 24.75 12.21
C GLN A 178 29.72 26.22 12.21
N SER A 179 29.12 27.09 13.02
CA SER A 179 29.58 28.48 13.13
C SER A 179 30.77 28.55 14.11
N PRO A 180 31.96 28.98 13.69
CA PRO A 180 33.09 29.16 14.60
C PRO A 180 32.76 30.28 15.60
N LYS A 181 33.15 30.09 16.87
CA LYS A 181 33.07 31.12 17.92
C LYS A 181 33.90 32.33 17.60
#